data_AF-A0A7G8HFX2-F1
#
_entry.id   AF-A0A7G8HFX2-F1
#
_cell.length_a   1.000
_cell.length_b   1.000
_cell.length_c   1.000
_cell.angle_alpha   90.00
_cell.angle_beta   90.00
_cell.angle_gamma   90.00
#
_symmetry.space_group_name_H-M   'P 1'
#
loop_
_entity.id
_entity.type
_entity.pdbx_description
1 polymer ?
#
loop_
_entity_poly.entity_id
_entity_poly.type
_entity_poly.pdbx_seq_one_letter_code
_entity_poly.pdbx_strand_id
1 'polypeptide(L)'
;MNLLTIITVHRDDYSSLSASYNSLKPFLFYAQHKINWLVIDGSEYRSNLGHLCNCNNISIIQECDSGIYNAMNKGILRTESKYLTFLNAGDFLCIKPAEYSCIIDLLSSSSVDMISFSWSQFNFLSNQYVKRSPVLPNNLTSYRMPSVHQSLIYSTSLLTTHLFNESYIICGDYDNYLTLLRLPTFTYLSQADYTWARFDLTGISSKKPNLLFKETIKAFRNHKTDKSFYANALFYFIVFFRIYIRFILLSLSNCLHVNKL
;
A
#
# COMPACT_ATOMS: atom_id res chain seq x y z
N MET A 1 -9.81 21.81 -7.92
CA MET A 1 -8.93 20.75 -8.48
C MET A 1 -8.77 19.68 -7.43
N ASN A 2 -9.02 18.42 -7.76
CA ASN A 2 -8.94 17.32 -6.79
C ASN A 2 -7.48 17.08 -6.40
N LEU A 3 -7.21 16.96 -5.10
CA LEU A 3 -5.86 16.91 -4.57
C LEU A 3 -5.36 15.46 -4.43
N LEU A 4 -6.18 14.59 -3.84
CA LEU A 4 -5.83 13.20 -3.56
C LEU A 4 -6.99 12.27 -3.91
N THR A 5 -6.71 11.18 -4.62
CA THR A 5 -7.62 10.02 -4.68
C THR A 5 -7.04 8.88 -3.86
N ILE A 6 -7.82 8.37 -2.91
CA ILE A 6 -7.51 7.14 -2.20
C ILE A 6 -8.17 6.00 -2.96
N ILE A 7 -7.39 5.07 -3.47
CA ILE A 7 -7.87 3.91 -4.24
C ILE A 7 -7.94 2.71 -3.30
N THR A 8 -9.11 2.08 -3.22
CA THR A 8 -9.31 0.83 -2.49
C THR A 8 -9.69 -0.26 -3.46
N VAL A 9 -8.86 -1.30 -3.57
CA VAL A 9 -9.21 -2.53 -4.29
C VAL A 9 -9.89 -3.50 -3.33
N HIS A 10 -10.95 -4.12 -3.80
CA HIS A 10 -11.80 -5.01 -3.03
C HIS A 10 -12.25 -6.17 -3.92
N ARG A 11 -12.34 -7.38 -3.34
CA ARG A 11 -12.99 -8.53 -3.97
C ARG A 11 -13.58 -9.44 -2.89
N ASP A 12 -14.91 -9.52 -2.88
CA ASP A 12 -15.71 -10.43 -2.03
C ASP A 12 -15.47 -10.35 -0.51
N ASP A 13 -14.92 -9.25 0.02
CA ASP A 13 -14.70 -9.02 1.46
C ASP A 13 -15.25 -7.66 1.92
N TYR A 14 -16.58 -7.59 2.00
CA TYR A 14 -17.31 -6.39 2.36
C TYR A 14 -17.04 -5.94 3.80
N SER A 15 -16.77 -6.87 4.70
CA SER A 15 -16.39 -6.54 6.09
C SER A 15 -15.11 -5.72 6.14
N SER A 16 -14.09 -6.17 5.41
CA SER A 16 -12.80 -5.47 5.32
C SER A 16 -12.95 -4.13 4.62
N LEU A 17 -13.75 -4.05 3.55
CA LEU A 17 -14.05 -2.77 2.88
C LEU A 17 -14.75 -1.78 3.82
N SER A 18 -15.76 -2.23 4.57
CA SER A 18 -16.47 -1.39 5.54
C SER A 18 -15.54 -0.91 6.66
N ALA A 19 -14.60 -1.73 7.11
CA ALA A 19 -13.62 -1.35 8.10
C ALA A 19 -12.68 -0.25 7.58
N SER A 20 -12.19 -0.38 6.34
CA SER A 20 -11.41 0.65 5.66
C SER A 20 -12.22 1.95 5.50
N TYR A 21 -13.47 1.87 5.04
CA TYR A 21 -14.35 3.04 4.92
C TYR A 21 -14.49 3.80 6.23
N ASN A 22 -14.74 3.11 7.33
CA ASN A 22 -14.91 3.74 8.65
C ASN A 22 -13.65 4.52 9.07
N SER A 23 -12.45 4.08 8.67
CA SER A 23 -11.21 4.83 8.92
C SER A 23 -11.04 6.05 8.01
N LEU A 24 -11.53 5.97 6.77
CA LEU A 24 -11.43 7.03 5.76
C LEU A 24 -12.47 8.14 5.97
N LYS A 25 -13.67 7.77 6.41
CA LYS A 25 -14.86 8.63 6.47
C LYS A 25 -14.62 10.00 7.12
N PRO A 26 -13.93 10.13 8.28
CA PRO A 26 -13.71 11.44 8.88
C PRO A 26 -12.83 12.37 8.02
N PHE A 27 -11.81 11.82 7.37
CA PHE A 27 -10.91 12.59 6.51
C PHE A 27 -11.59 12.96 5.18
N LEU A 28 -12.35 12.04 4.60
CA LEU A 28 -13.18 12.28 3.41
C LEU A 28 -14.21 13.38 3.66
N PHE A 29 -14.84 13.40 4.84
CA PHE A 29 -15.79 14.43 5.21
C PHE A 29 -15.12 15.80 5.39
N TYR A 30 -14.00 15.85 6.12
CA TYR A 30 -13.24 17.09 6.35
C TYR A 30 -12.77 17.74 5.04
N ALA A 31 -12.30 16.93 4.09
CA ALA A 31 -11.70 17.40 2.83
C ALA A 31 -12.52 17.01 1.58
N GLN A 32 -13.85 17.02 1.66
CA GLN A 32 -14.75 16.50 0.62
C GLN A 32 -14.60 17.13 -0.78
N HIS A 33 -14.01 18.32 -0.91
CA HIS A 33 -13.73 18.98 -2.20
C HIS A 33 -12.27 18.83 -2.67
N LYS A 34 -11.42 18.17 -1.87
CA LYS A 34 -10.00 17.95 -2.16
C LYS A 34 -9.66 16.46 -2.24
N ILE A 35 -10.42 15.59 -1.57
CA ILE A 35 -10.10 14.17 -1.46
C ILE A 35 -11.27 13.34 -1.95
N ASN A 36 -10.95 12.41 -2.85
CA ASN A 36 -11.86 11.42 -3.38
C ASN A 36 -11.49 10.04 -2.85
N TRP A 37 -12.50 9.19 -2.70
CA TRP A 37 -12.33 7.77 -2.48
C TRP A 37 -12.86 7.00 -3.68
N LEU A 38 -12.00 6.18 -4.27
CA LEU A 38 -12.32 5.35 -5.42
C LEU A 38 -12.21 3.87 -5.04
N VAL A 39 -13.34 3.17 -5.06
CA VAL A 39 -13.39 1.72 -4.85
C VAL A 39 -13.37 1.02 -6.20
N ILE A 40 -12.40 0.14 -6.40
CA ILE A 40 -12.37 -0.81 -7.51
C ILE A 40 -12.84 -2.15 -6.96
N ASP A 41 -14.06 -2.52 -7.34
CA ASP A 41 -14.71 -3.75 -6.91
C ASP A 41 -14.55 -4.83 -7.97
N GLY A 42 -13.68 -5.80 -7.69
CA GLY A 42 -13.36 -6.94 -8.54
C GLY A 42 -14.36 -8.08 -8.48
N SER A 43 -15.43 -7.95 -7.69
CA SER A 43 -16.44 -8.99 -7.53
C SER A 43 -17.28 -9.19 -8.79
N GLU A 44 -17.56 -10.47 -9.09
CA GLU A 44 -18.38 -10.85 -10.25
C GLU A 44 -19.87 -10.52 -10.05
N TYR A 45 -20.32 -10.48 -8.79
CA TYR A 45 -21.72 -10.23 -8.42
C TYR A 45 -21.92 -8.80 -7.96
N ARG A 46 -23.04 -8.18 -8.35
CA ARG A 46 -23.35 -6.80 -7.98
C ARG A 46 -23.37 -6.64 -6.47
N SER A 47 -22.44 -5.85 -5.96
CA SER A 47 -22.31 -5.56 -4.55
C SER A 47 -23.35 -4.54 -4.10
N ASN A 48 -23.95 -4.73 -2.92
CA ASN A 48 -24.81 -3.71 -2.31
C ASN A 48 -23.96 -2.70 -1.53
N LEU A 49 -23.16 -1.93 -2.26
CA LEU A 49 -22.37 -0.83 -1.72
C LEU A 49 -23.17 0.48 -1.63
N GLY A 50 -24.49 0.43 -1.78
CA GLY A 50 -25.36 1.61 -1.78
C GLY A 50 -25.26 2.46 -0.51
N HIS A 51 -24.88 1.87 0.62
CA HIS A 51 -24.65 2.58 1.88
C HIS A 51 -23.40 3.47 1.85
N LEU A 52 -22.43 3.20 0.96
CA LEU A 52 -21.22 4.02 0.78
C LEU A 52 -21.45 5.21 -0.14
N CYS A 53 -22.50 5.18 -0.97
CA CYS A 53 -22.76 6.17 -2.02
C CYS A 53 -23.35 7.50 -1.53
N ASN A 54 -23.48 7.72 -0.23
CA ASN A 54 -24.12 8.92 0.33
C ASN A 54 -23.21 10.16 0.38
N CYS A 55 -22.00 10.11 -0.20
CA CYS A 55 -21.08 11.25 -0.24
C CYS A 55 -20.60 11.52 -1.68
N ASN A 56 -20.61 12.79 -2.10
CA ASN A 56 -20.28 13.20 -3.47
C ASN A 56 -18.84 12.89 -3.91
N ASN A 57 -17.94 12.60 -2.95
CA ASN A 57 -16.52 12.31 -3.19
C ASN A 57 -16.19 10.81 -3.11
N ILE A 58 -17.20 9.93 -3.21
CA ILE A 58 -17.03 8.48 -3.23
C ILE A 58 -17.48 7.96 -4.59
N SER A 59 -16.62 7.18 -5.24
CA SER A 59 -16.88 6.55 -6.53
C SER A 59 -16.59 5.06 -6.44
N ILE A 60 -17.42 4.26 -7.10
CA ILE A 60 -17.30 2.81 -7.11
C ILE A 60 -17.32 2.35 -8.57
N ILE A 61 -16.31 1.60 -8.96
CA ILE A 61 -16.22 0.96 -10.26
C ILE A 61 -16.20 -0.53 -10.02
N GLN A 62 -17.25 -1.21 -10.46
CA GLN A 62 -17.31 -2.66 -10.45
C GLN A 62 -16.83 -3.19 -11.80
N GLU A 63 -15.74 -3.96 -11.79
CA GLU A 63 -15.15 -4.53 -12.99
C GLU A 63 -14.27 -5.73 -12.62
N CYS A 64 -14.53 -6.91 -13.22
CA CYS A 64 -13.76 -8.12 -12.96
C CYS A 64 -12.26 -7.89 -13.17
N ASP A 65 -11.43 -8.29 -12.21
CA ASP A 65 -9.97 -8.17 -12.29
C ASP A 65 -9.27 -9.53 -12.38
N SER A 66 -8.10 -9.53 -13.03
CA SER A 66 -7.20 -10.70 -13.10
C SER A 66 -6.31 -10.82 -11.85
N GLY A 67 -6.34 -9.81 -10.96
CA GLY A 67 -5.51 -9.73 -9.76
C GLY A 67 -5.43 -8.31 -9.19
N ILE A 68 -4.75 -8.19 -8.05
CA ILE A 68 -4.64 -6.94 -7.27
C ILE A 68 -4.07 -5.79 -8.12
N TYR A 69 -3.01 -6.05 -8.89
CA TYR A 69 -2.38 -4.99 -9.69
C TYR A 69 -3.21 -4.59 -10.91
N ASN A 70 -4.00 -5.49 -11.47
CA ASN A 70 -4.99 -5.14 -12.51
C ASN A 70 -6.03 -4.17 -11.93
N ALA A 71 -6.56 -4.46 -10.73
CA ALA A 71 -7.48 -3.55 -10.04
C ALA A 71 -6.82 -2.20 -9.68
N MET A 72 -5.58 -2.20 -9.18
CA MET A 72 -4.85 -0.96 -8.89
C MET A 72 -4.61 -0.13 -10.16
N ASN A 73 -4.23 -0.77 -11.28
CA ASN A 73 -4.04 -0.09 -12.57
C ASN A 73 -5.33 0.56 -13.08
N LYS A 74 -6.47 -0.12 -12.97
CA LYS A 74 -7.78 0.49 -13.28
C LYS A 74 -8.03 1.73 -12.43
N GLY A 75 -7.72 1.68 -11.13
CA GLY A 75 -7.83 2.84 -10.24
C GLY A 75 -6.92 4.01 -10.65
N ILE A 76 -5.67 3.72 -11.03
CA ILE A 76 -4.72 4.73 -11.54
C ILE A 76 -5.32 5.45 -12.75
N LEU A 77 -5.78 4.68 -13.74
CA LEU A 77 -6.30 5.21 -15.00
C LEU A 77 -7.61 6.00 -14.87
N ARG A 78 -8.31 5.87 -13.73
CA ARG A 78 -9.58 6.56 -13.44
C ARG A 78 -9.40 7.74 -12.49
N THR A 79 -8.17 8.00 -12.04
CA THR A 79 -7.87 9.08 -11.10
C THR A 79 -7.55 10.39 -11.83
N GLU A 80 -8.25 11.47 -11.45
CA GLU A 80 -8.02 12.83 -11.97
C GLU A 80 -7.37 13.76 -10.94
N SER A 81 -7.11 13.27 -9.72
CA SER A 81 -6.47 14.02 -8.65
C SER A 81 -4.99 14.26 -8.93
N LYS A 82 -4.39 15.30 -8.34
CA LYS A 82 -2.94 15.55 -8.40
C LYS A 82 -2.13 14.35 -7.90
N TYR A 83 -2.55 13.79 -6.77
CA TYR A 83 -1.94 12.64 -6.12
C TYR A 83 -2.92 11.48 -6.02
N LEU A 84 -2.36 10.28 -5.86
CA LEU A 84 -3.11 9.07 -5.54
C LEU A 84 -2.36 8.20 -4.53
N THR A 85 -3.10 7.35 -3.83
CA THR A 85 -2.54 6.36 -2.90
C THR A 85 -3.44 5.13 -2.84
N PHE A 86 -2.91 4.02 -2.35
CA PHE A 86 -3.65 2.77 -2.24
C PHE A 86 -3.94 2.47 -0.77
N LEU A 87 -5.17 2.09 -0.46
CA LEU A 87 -5.54 1.53 0.83
C LEU A 87 -6.45 0.35 0.54
N ASN A 88 -5.90 -0.87 0.49
CA ASN A 88 -6.67 -2.06 0.11
C ASN A 88 -7.76 -2.33 1.15
N ALA A 89 -8.81 -3.06 0.75
CA ALA A 89 -9.84 -3.48 1.70
C ALA A 89 -9.21 -4.26 2.86
N GLY A 90 -9.46 -3.82 4.08
CA GLY A 90 -8.88 -4.37 5.32
C GLY A 90 -7.71 -3.56 5.90
N ASP A 91 -7.16 -2.61 5.14
CA ASP A 91 -6.19 -1.65 5.64
C ASP A 91 -6.90 -0.40 6.20
N PHE A 92 -6.24 0.34 7.11
CA PHE A 92 -6.85 1.50 7.76
C PHE A 92 -6.00 2.76 7.64
N LEU A 93 -6.66 3.88 7.38
CA LEU A 93 -6.09 5.21 7.50
C LEU A 93 -5.90 5.57 8.98
N CYS A 94 -4.75 6.15 9.33
CA CYS A 94 -4.32 6.41 10.71
C CYS A 94 -4.04 7.88 11.02
N ILE A 95 -4.18 8.77 10.04
CA ILE A 95 -4.07 10.22 10.27
C ILE A 95 -5.20 10.71 11.17
N LYS A 96 -4.84 11.56 12.13
CA LYS A 96 -5.75 12.09 13.15
C LYS A 96 -6.41 13.38 12.66
N PRO A 97 -7.60 13.74 13.16
CA PRO A 97 -8.26 15.00 12.79
C PRO A 97 -7.40 16.26 12.96
N ALA A 98 -6.56 16.30 14.01
CA ALA A 98 -5.63 17.40 14.26
C ALA A 98 -4.51 17.54 13.20
N GLU A 99 -4.29 16.51 12.38
CA GLU A 99 -3.23 16.45 11.37
C GLU A 99 -3.76 16.77 9.95
N TYR A 100 -5.08 16.85 9.76
CA TYR A 100 -5.70 16.93 8.43
C TYR A 100 -5.29 18.17 7.64
N SER A 101 -5.28 19.36 8.26
CA SER A 101 -4.84 20.59 7.59
C SER A 101 -3.40 20.49 7.12
N CYS A 102 -2.50 20.00 7.98
CA CYS A 102 -1.08 19.83 7.66
C CYS A 102 -0.87 18.87 6.48
N ILE A 103 -1.62 17.76 6.43
CA ILE A 103 -1.56 16.82 5.29
C ILE A 103 -2.05 17.49 4.00
N ILE A 104 -3.15 18.23 4.05
CA ILE A 104 -3.68 18.95 2.88
C ILE A 104 -2.69 20.01 2.39
N ASP A 105 -2.07 20.76 3.29
CA ASP A 105 -1.10 21.81 2.94
C ASP A 105 0.19 21.22 2.37
N LEU A 106 0.67 20.12 2.96
CA LEU A 106 1.80 19.34 2.44
C LEU A 106 1.54 18.89 1.00
N LEU A 107 0.39 18.25 0.73
CA LEU A 107 0.05 17.78 -0.61
C LEU A 107 -0.17 18.93 -1.59
N SER A 108 -0.76 20.04 -1.13
CA SER A 108 -1.03 21.21 -1.99
C SER A 108 0.27 21.89 -2.45
N SER A 109 1.22 22.07 -1.52
CA SER A 109 2.50 22.75 -1.75
C SER A 109 3.59 21.86 -2.36
N SER A 110 3.50 20.54 -2.20
CA SER A 110 4.48 19.60 -2.76
C SER A 110 4.41 19.51 -4.29
N SER A 111 5.53 19.25 -4.93
CA SER A 111 5.64 18.95 -6.37
C SER A 111 6.46 17.68 -6.64
N VAL A 112 6.63 16.82 -5.63
CA VAL A 112 7.41 15.59 -5.75
C VAL A 112 6.59 14.45 -6.37
N ASP A 113 7.29 13.46 -6.95
CA ASP A 113 6.68 12.29 -7.58
C ASP A 113 6.14 11.27 -6.57
N MET A 114 6.77 11.16 -5.39
CA MET A 114 6.34 10.23 -4.35
C MET A 114 6.58 10.79 -2.94
N ILE A 115 5.61 10.58 -2.04
CA ILE A 115 5.73 10.91 -0.61
C ILE A 115 5.57 9.63 0.19
N SER A 116 6.52 9.35 1.08
CA SER A 116 6.45 8.23 2.01
C SER A 116 6.11 8.70 3.42
N PHE A 117 5.19 8.00 4.07
CA PHE A 117 4.77 8.30 5.43
C PHE A 117 5.16 7.18 6.39
N SER A 118 5.10 7.46 7.69
CA SER A 118 5.13 6.40 8.71
C SER A 118 3.91 5.48 8.57
N TRP A 119 4.06 4.26 9.06
CA TRP A 119 2.99 3.27 9.13
C TRP A 119 3.00 2.59 10.48
N SER A 120 1.94 1.87 10.80
CA SER A 120 1.94 0.97 11.95
C SER A 120 1.60 -0.45 11.54
N GLN A 121 2.14 -1.40 12.30
CA GLN A 121 1.96 -2.82 12.06
C GLN A 121 1.79 -3.53 13.39
N PHE A 122 0.87 -4.48 13.43
CA PHE A 122 0.67 -5.30 14.62
C PHE A 122 1.91 -6.15 14.94
N ASN A 123 2.34 -6.11 16.19
CA ASN A 123 3.43 -6.92 16.73
C ASN A 123 2.85 -7.90 17.75
N PHE A 124 2.90 -9.19 17.41
CA PHE A 124 2.40 -10.29 18.26
C PHE A 124 3.14 -10.42 19.59
N LEU A 125 4.45 -10.11 19.63
CA LEU A 125 5.24 -10.24 20.85
C LEU A 125 4.85 -9.20 21.90
N SER A 126 4.58 -7.98 21.46
CA SER A 126 4.14 -6.89 22.33
C SER A 126 2.62 -6.75 22.42
N ASN A 127 1.86 -7.52 21.64
CA ASN A 127 0.41 -7.40 21.48
C ASN A 127 -0.05 -5.94 21.19
N GLN A 128 0.73 -5.22 20.38
CA GLN A 128 0.53 -3.78 20.14
C GLN A 128 0.87 -3.41 18.70
N TYR A 129 0.28 -2.33 18.21
CA TYR A 129 0.70 -1.69 16.97
C TYR A 129 1.98 -0.89 17.18
N VAL A 130 3.00 -1.16 16.36
CA VAL A 130 4.29 -0.47 16.43
C VAL A 130 4.41 0.49 15.25
N LYS A 131 4.61 1.78 15.53
CA LYS A 131 4.92 2.79 14.52
C LYS A 131 6.29 2.50 13.91
N ARG A 132 6.38 2.62 12.59
CA ARG A 132 7.60 2.48 11.79
C ARG A 132 7.76 3.72 10.93
N SER A 133 8.95 4.32 10.98
CA SER A 133 9.28 5.49 10.18
C SER A 133 9.66 5.10 8.75
N PRO A 134 9.37 5.97 7.77
CA PRO A 134 9.89 5.83 6.42
C PRO A 134 11.41 5.81 6.43
N VAL A 135 11.96 4.98 5.54
CA VAL A 135 13.39 4.87 5.31
C VAL A 135 13.72 5.74 4.10
N LEU A 136 14.70 6.63 4.26
CA LEU A 136 15.23 7.35 3.12
C LEU A 136 15.84 6.36 2.12
N PRO A 137 15.56 6.48 0.81
CA PRO A 137 16.31 5.77 -0.22
C PRO A 137 17.76 6.25 -0.20
N ASN A 138 18.57 5.65 0.66
CA ASN A 138 20.02 5.82 0.60
C ASN A 138 20.52 5.00 -0.59
N ASN A 139 20.92 5.71 -1.66
CA ASN A 139 21.69 5.26 -2.81
C ASN A 139 21.45 3.80 -3.21
N LEU A 140 20.42 3.45 -4.00
CA LEU A 140 20.26 2.15 -4.72
C LEU A 140 20.90 0.89 -4.07
N THR A 141 21.00 0.77 -2.76
CA THR A 141 21.83 -0.24 -2.08
C THR A 141 21.00 -0.98 -1.06
N SER A 142 20.01 -0.31 -0.46
CA SER A 142 19.09 -0.96 0.46
C SER A 142 18.04 -1.81 -0.25
N TYR A 143 17.71 -1.54 -1.54
CA TYR A 143 16.64 -2.19 -2.32
C TYR A 143 15.37 -2.47 -1.50
N ARG A 144 15.11 -1.62 -0.52
CA ARG A 144 14.03 -1.75 0.44
C ARG A 144 13.03 -0.67 0.11
N MET A 145 11.75 -1.03 0.10
CA MET A 145 10.71 -0.02 -0.04
C MET A 145 10.84 1.03 1.07
N PRO A 146 10.66 2.31 0.77
CA PRO A 146 10.88 3.39 1.74
C PRO A 146 9.76 3.37 2.79
N SER A 147 8.60 2.82 2.43
CA SER A 147 7.47 2.55 3.32
C SER A 147 6.75 1.29 2.83
N VAL A 148 5.58 0.99 3.39
CA VAL A 148 4.62 0.04 2.81
C VAL A 148 3.78 0.76 1.76
N HIS A 149 3.29 0.07 0.73
CA HIS A 149 2.56 0.73 -0.37
C HIS A 149 1.36 1.53 0.13
N GLN A 150 0.73 1.10 1.23
CA GLN A 150 -0.40 1.80 1.83
C GLN A 150 -0.03 3.20 2.33
N SER A 151 1.24 3.39 2.70
CA SER A 151 1.81 4.66 3.19
C SER A 151 2.67 5.35 2.14
N LEU A 152 2.45 5.06 0.85
CA LEU A 152 3.03 5.77 -0.27
C LEU A 152 1.95 6.55 -1.02
N ILE A 153 2.20 7.84 -1.21
CA ILE A 153 1.40 8.71 -2.07
C ILE A 153 2.22 9.01 -3.32
N TYR A 154 1.62 8.86 -4.49
CA TYR A 154 2.26 9.03 -5.78
C TYR A 154 1.61 10.18 -6.55
N SER A 155 2.40 10.94 -7.29
CA SER A 155 1.87 11.81 -8.33
C SER A 155 1.10 10.94 -9.34
N THR A 156 -0.11 11.36 -9.69
CA THR A 156 -0.94 10.61 -10.66
C THR A 156 -0.23 10.51 -12.01
N SER A 157 0.42 11.59 -12.48
CA SER A 157 1.15 11.60 -13.76
C SER A 157 2.28 10.57 -13.81
N LEU A 158 2.95 10.33 -12.69
CA LEU A 158 4.01 9.33 -12.56
C LEU A 158 3.44 7.93 -12.78
N LEU A 159 2.39 7.56 -12.03
CA LEU A 159 1.84 6.20 -12.12
C LEU A 159 1.08 5.94 -13.42
N THR A 160 0.46 6.95 -14.04
CA THR A 160 -0.17 6.78 -15.36
C THR A 160 0.83 6.41 -16.45
N THR A 161 2.11 6.77 -16.28
CA THR A 161 3.19 6.40 -17.22
C THR A 161 3.99 5.18 -16.76
N HIS A 162 3.78 4.73 -15.52
CA HIS A 162 4.50 3.61 -14.89
C HIS A 162 3.53 2.75 -14.09
N LEU A 163 2.61 2.07 -14.80
CA LEU A 163 1.64 1.16 -14.20
C LEU A 163 2.33 -0.03 -13.50
N PHE A 164 1.60 -0.69 -12.60
CA PHE A 164 2.09 -1.92 -11.98
C PHE A 164 2.16 -3.06 -13.00
N ASN A 165 3.20 -3.89 -12.88
CA ASN A 165 3.33 -5.09 -13.69
C ASN A 165 2.38 -6.18 -13.18
N GLU A 166 1.33 -6.48 -13.96
CA GLU A 166 0.28 -7.44 -13.60
C GLU A 166 0.75 -8.91 -13.56
N SER A 167 1.99 -9.20 -14.00
CA SER A 167 2.58 -10.54 -13.88
C SER A 167 3.04 -10.90 -12.45
N TYR A 168 2.97 -9.96 -11.51
CA TYR A 168 3.20 -10.21 -10.09
C TYR A 168 1.89 -10.47 -9.36
N ILE A 169 1.93 -11.30 -8.34
CA ILE A 169 0.78 -11.57 -7.45
C ILE A 169 0.95 -10.81 -6.12
N ILE A 170 2.18 -10.60 -5.66
CA ILE A 170 2.51 -10.05 -4.34
C ILE A 170 3.50 -8.88 -4.42
N CYS A 171 4.47 -8.88 -5.33
CA CYS A 171 5.58 -7.90 -5.35
C CYS A 171 5.52 -6.87 -6.48
N GLY A 172 4.37 -6.64 -7.10
CA GLY A 172 4.22 -5.62 -8.14
C GLY A 172 4.47 -4.20 -7.63
N ASP A 173 4.14 -3.91 -6.37
CA ASP A 173 4.45 -2.63 -5.70
C ASP A 173 5.96 -2.42 -5.51
N TYR A 174 6.66 -3.48 -5.12
CA TYR A 174 8.11 -3.50 -5.02
C TYR A 174 8.80 -3.34 -6.38
N ASP A 175 8.35 -4.09 -7.40
CA ASP A 175 8.86 -3.98 -8.77
C ASP A 175 8.65 -2.57 -9.36
N ASN A 176 7.48 -1.99 -9.14
CA ASN A 176 7.18 -0.62 -9.54
C ASN A 176 8.11 0.38 -8.83
N TYR A 177 8.27 0.29 -7.51
CA TYR A 177 9.21 1.15 -6.78
C TYR A 177 10.64 1.04 -7.31
N LEU A 178 11.13 -0.17 -7.60
CA LEU A 178 12.44 -0.37 -8.21
C LEU A 178 12.54 0.31 -9.59
N THR A 179 11.48 0.24 -10.40
CA THR A 179 11.39 0.93 -11.69
C THR A 179 11.52 2.44 -11.50
N LEU A 180 10.72 3.02 -10.61
CA LEU A 180 10.69 4.46 -10.34
C LEU A 180 12.04 4.99 -9.85
N LEU A 181 12.74 4.23 -9.00
CA LEU A 181 14.08 4.60 -8.51
C LEU A 181 15.14 4.73 -9.61
N ARG A 182 14.91 4.18 -10.81
CA ARG A 182 15.84 4.28 -11.95
C ARG A 182 15.56 5.49 -12.84
N LEU A 183 14.45 6.19 -12.63
CA LEU A 183 14.13 7.37 -13.42
C LEU A 183 15.07 8.52 -13.02
N PRO A 184 15.76 9.17 -13.98
CA PRO A 184 16.76 10.20 -13.66
C PRO A 184 16.22 11.40 -12.89
N THR A 185 14.93 11.71 -13.06
CA THR A 185 14.26 12.88 -12.47
C THR A 185 13.32 12.52 -11.34
N PHE A 186 13.35 11.28 -10.83
CA PHE A 186 12.45 10.87 -9.75
C PHE A 186 12.72 11.64 -8.46
N THR A 187 11.70 12.37 -8.01
CA THR A 187 11.74 13.16 -6.78
C THR A 187 10.90 12.49 -5.70
N TYR A 188 11.40 12.50 -4.47
CA TYR A 188 10.69 11.90 -3.35
C TYR A 188 10.79 12.77 -2.09
N LEU A 189 9.81 12.60 -1.20
CA LEU A 189 9.78 13.21 0.12
C LEU A 189 9.45 12.15 1.18
N SER A 190 10.06 12.25 2.36
CA SER A 190 9.83 11.34 3.48
C SER A 190 9.27 12.10 4.68
N GLN A 191 8.12 11.67 5.19
CA GLN A 191 7.37 12.31 6.26
C GLN A 191 7.16 11.36 7.45
N ALA A 192 7.99 11.51 8.48
CA ALA A 192 7.98 10.61 9.63
C ALA A 192 6.95 11.01 10.71
N ASP A 193 6.50 12.26 10.73
CA ASP A 193 5.64 12.79 11.78
C ASP A 193 4.26 12.13 11.75
N TYR A 194 3.68 11.98 10.55
CA TYR A 194 2.35 11.43 10.35
C TYR A 194 2.38 9.93 10.10
N THR A 195 1.48 9.20 10.78
CA THR A 195 1.26 7.78 10.54
C THR A 195 0.10 7.62 9.58
N TRP A 196 0.39 7.27 8.33
CA TRP A 196 -0.61 7.26 7.27
C TRP A 196 -1.50 6.03 7.32
N ALA A 197 -0.92 4.82 7.28
CA ALA A 197 -1.67 3.58 7.28
C ALA A 197 -1.27 2.63 8.41
N ARG A 198 -2.20 1.73 8.75
CA ARG A 198 -1.92 0.47 9.42
C ARG A 198 -2.48 -0.67 8.60
N PHE A 199 -1.80 -1.79 8.67
CA PHE A 199 -2.21 -3.04 8.03
C PHE A 199 -1.99 -4.21 8.97
N ASP A 200 -2.82 -5.22 8.79
CA ASP A 200 -2.75 -6.47 9.51
C ASP A 200 -1.95 -7.53 8.74
N LEU A 201 -1.64 -8.63 9.43
CA LEU A 201 -0.77 -9.70 8.92
C LEU A 201 -1.55 -10.85 8.33
N THR A 202 -2.77 -10.57 7.91
CA THR A 202 -3.72 -11.50 7.31
C THR A 202 -3.69 -11.46 5.78
N GLY A 203 -2.97 -10.49 5.19
CA GLY A 203 -2.83 -10.31 3.75
C GLY A 203 -2.07 -11.44 3.05
N ILE A 204 -2.18 -11.49 1.72
CA ILE A 204 -1.60 -12.54 0.87
C ILE A 204 -0.07 -12.68 1.03
N SER A 205 0.62 -11.56 1.28
CA SER A 205 2.06 -11.51 1.52
C SER A 205 2.48 -12.27 2.79
N SER A 206 1.61 -12.35 3.80
CA SER A 206 1.85 -13.10 5.03
C SER A 206 1.48 -14.58 4.89
N LYS A 207 0.50 -14.89 4.02
CA LYS A 207 0.01 -16.26 3.77
C LYS A 207 0.89 -17.06 2.79
N LYS A 208 1.62 -16.40 1.89
CA LYS A 208 2.41 -17.06 0.82
C LYS A 208 3.90 -16.65 0.85
N PRO A 209 4.66 -16.96 1.91
CA PRO A 209 6.06 -16.52 2.06
C PRO A 209 6.98 -17.01 0.94
N ASN A 210 6.77 -18.22 0.42
CA ASN A 210 7.56 -18.77 -0.69
C ASN A 210 7.33 -18.01 -2.00
N LEU A 211 6.09 -17.60 -2.28
CA LEU A 211 5.76 -16.81 -3.46
C LEU A 211 6.33 -15.40 -3.33
N LEU A 212 6.15 -14.76 -2.17
CA LEU A 212 6.74 -13.46 -1.85
C LEU A 212 8.25 -13.46 -2.10
N PHE A 213 8.96 -14.49 -1.62
CA PHE A 213 10.40 -14.62 -1.84
C PHE A 213 10.77 -14.79 -3.32
N LYS A 214 10.09 -15.69 -4.04
CA LYS A 214 10.32 -15.91 -5.47
C LYS A 214 10.10 -14.64 -6.28
N GLU A 215 9.02 -13.91 -6.02
CA GLU A 215 8.70 -12.67 -6.71
C GLU A 215 9.66 -11.53 -6.34
N THR A 216 10.12 -11.45 -5.10
CA THR A 216 11.16 -10.50 -4.69
C THR A 216 12.44 -10.72 -5.48
N ILE A 217 12.87 -11.97 -5.67
CA ILE A 217 14.03 -12.31 -6.50
C ILE A 217 13.78 -11.96 -7.97
N LYS A 218 12.59 -12.26 -8.51
CA LYS A 218 12.20 -11.92 -9.89
C LYS A 218 12.30 -10.40 -10.12
N ALA A 219 11.67 -9.60 -9.26
CA ALA A 219 11.72 -8.13 -9.34
C ALA A 219 13.16 -7.65 -9.32
N PHE A 220 13.95 -8.14 -8.38
CA PHE A 220 15.34 -7.72 -8.32
C PHE A 220 16.14 -8.06 -9.58
N ARG A 221 15.99 -9.27 -10.13
CA ARG A 221 16.70 -9.70 -11.35
C ARG A 221 16.34 -8.87 -12.57
N ASN A 222 15.06 -8.52 -12.74
CA ASN A 222 14.59 -7.68 -13.84
C ASN A 222 15.23 -6.27 -13.83
N HIS A 223 15.68 -5.85 -12.66
CA HIS A 223 16.11 -4.51 -12.37
C HIS A 223 17.65 -4.40 -12.24
N LYS A 224 18.39 -5.52 -12.38
CA LYS A 224 19.82 -5.60 -12.08
C LYS A 224 20.62 -6.33 -13.15
N THR A 225 21.90 -5.97 -13.25
CA THR A 225 22.94 -6.84 -13.82
C THR A 225 23.47 -7.80 -12.74
N ASP A 226 23.79 -9.03 -13.14
CA ASP A 226 24.11 -10.18 -12.27
C ASP A 226 25.07 -9.91 -11.10
N LYS A 227 26.05 -9.01 -11.27
CA LYS A 227 27.13 -8.80 -10.28
C LYS A 227 26.66 -8.28 -8.92
N SER A 228 25.58 -7.49 -8.87
CA SER A 228 25.09 -6.92 -7.61
C SER A 228 23.94 -7.71 -6.98
N PHE A 229 23.53 -8.84 -7.60
CA PHE A 229 22.68 -9.86 -6.99
C PHE A 229 23.45 -10.64 -5.92
N TYR A 230 24.63 -11.13 -6.28
CA TYR A 230 25.47 -11.92 -5.36
C TYR A 230 25.93 -11.12 -4.14
N ALA A 231 26.27 -9.83 -4.31
CA ALA A 231 26.64 -8.95 -3.20
C ALA A 231 25.51 -8.73 -2.17
N ASN A 232 24.25 -8.93 -2.57
CA ASN A 232 23.08 -8.75 -1.71
C ASN A 232 22.44 -10.08 -1.26
N ALA A 233 23.02 -11.24 -1.63
CA ALA A 233 22.48 -12.56 -1.30
C ALA A 233 22.29 -12.76 0.22
N LEU A 234 23.21 -12.23 1.04
CA LEU A 234 23.09 -12.26 2.51
C LEU A 234 21.89 -11.43 3.01
N PHE A 235 21.62 -10.26 2.41
CA PHE A 235 20.44 -9.47 2.73
C PHE A 235 19.16 -10.24 2.40
N TYR A 236 19.09 -10.87 1.23
CA TYR A 236 17.94 -11.69 0.84
C TYR A 236 17.74 -12.91 1.73
N PHE A 237 18.83 -13.56 2.14
CA PHE A 237 18.78 -14.63 3.13
C PHE A 237 18.22 -14.13 4.47
N ILE A 238 18.68 -12.97 4.97
CA ILE A 238 18.17 -12.36 6.21
C ILE A 238 16.69 -11.97 6.07
N VAL A 239 16.28 -11.39 4.95
CA VAL A 239 14.87 -11.02 4.69
C VAL A 239 13.99 -12.26 4.64
N PHE A 240 14.40 -13.29 3.90
CA PHE A 240 13.70 -14.57 3.84
C PHE A 240 13.59 -15.23 5.21
N PHE A 241 14.69 -15.27 5.96
CA PHE A 241 14.74 -15.83 7.29
C PHE A 241 13.81 -15.09 8.26
N ARG A 242 13.74 -13.75 8.17
CA ARG A 242 12.80 -12.93 8.94
C ARG A 242 11.34 -13.21 8.59
N ILE A 243 11.02 -13.34 7.29
CA ILE A 243 9.67 -13.70 6.82
C ILE A 243 9.29 -15.08 7.36
N TYR A 244 10.22 -16.04 7.32
CA TYR A 244 9.99 -17.40 7.76
C TYR A 244 9.83 -17.52 9.29
N ILE A 245 10.69 -16.84 10.07
CA ILE A 245 10.51 -16.72 11.53
C ILE A 245 9.16 -16.12 11.85
N ARG A 246 8.77 -15.05 11.15
CA ARG A 246 7.47 -14.41 11.36
C ARG A 246 6.31 -15.38 11.11
N PHE A 247 6.39 -16.17 10.04
CA PHE A 247 5.39 -17.19 9.72
C PHE A 247 5.31 -18.28 10.80
N ILE A 248 6.45 -18.72 11.34
CA ILE A 248 6.49 -19.65 12.48
C ILE A 248 5.84 -19.02 13.71
N LEU A 249 6.19 -17.78 14.06
CA LEU A 249 5.61 -17.07 15.21
C LEU A 249 4.09 -16.90 15.08
N LEU A 250 3.61 -16.53 13.89
CA LEU A 250 2.20 -16.48 13.55
C LEU A 250 1.51 -17.83 13.78
N SER A 251 2.10 -18.91 13.26
CA SER A 251 1.56 -20.27 13.39
C SER A 251 1.49 -20.71 14.85
N LEU A 252 2.54 -20.44 15.64
CA LEU A 252 2.59 -20.75 17.07
C LEU A 252 1.57 -19.93 17.87
N SER A 253 1.40 -18.64 17.56
CA SER A 253 0.41 -17.78 18.22
C SER A 253 -1.02 -18.24 17.98
N ASN A 254 -1.35 -18.69 16.76
CA ASN A 254 -2.65 -19.25 16.45
C ASN A 254 -2.90 -20.57 17.20
N CYS A 255 -1.89 -21.45 17.32
CA CYS A 255 -2.00 -22.68 18.11
C CYS A 255 -2.23 -22.40 19.61
N LEU A 256 -1.64 -21.33 20.16
CA LEU A 256 -1.83 -20.97 21.58
C LEU A 256 -3.22 -20.39 21.87
N HIS A 257 -3.87 -19.75 20.89
CA HIS A 257 -5.24 -19.25 21.03
C HIS A 257 -6.31 -20.34 20.89
N VAL A 258 -6.03 -21.42 20.15
CA VAL A 258 -6.95 -22.57 20.03
C VAL A 258 -7.03 -23.39 21.33
N ASN A 259 -5.99 -23.35 22.17
CA ASN A 259 -5.97 -24.06 23.46
C ASN A 259 -6.59 -23.28 24.64
N LYS A 260 -7.30 -22.17 24.37
CA LYS A 260 -7.98 -21.34 25.39
C LYS A 260 -9.51 -21.27 25.22
N LEU A 261 -10.08 -22.09 24.34
CA LEU A 261 -11.52 -22.36 24.22
C LEU A 261 -11.82 -23.77 24.73
#